data_AF-A0AB37E816-F1
#
_entry.id   AF-A0AB37E816-F1
#
_cell.length_a   1.000
_cell.length_b   1.000
_cell.length_c   1.000
_cell.angle_alpha   90.00
_cell.angle_beta   90.00
_cell.angle_gamma   90.00
#
_symmetry.space_group_name_H-M   'P 1'
#
loop_
_entity.id
_entity.type
_entity.pdbx_description
1 polymer ?
#
loop_
_entity_poly.entity_id
_entity_poly.type
_entity_poly.pdbx_seq_one_letter_code
_entity_poly.pdbx_strand_id
1 'polypeptide(L)'
;MKVLSPVLFAVAVLSVSPALAQSNEARIAFRDLDLSTAAGAAVFDSRVDQAAASLCRNFTVPGSRIVNRRPCEVAVRAEAMRQLPRQRQVEYARAPRGARQVAQVVGLFANS
;
A
#
# COMPACT_ATOMS: atom_id res chain seq x y z
N MET A 1 -29.50 -38.81 -11.72
CA MET A 1 -28.39 -38.58 -12.68
C MET A 1 -28.22 -37.08 -12.82
N LYS A 2 -26.97 -36.62 -12.82
CA LYS A 2 -26.50 -35.31 -12.34
C LYS A 2 -26.68 -34.24 -13.42
N VAL A 3 -27.35 -33.15 -13.08
CA VAL A 3 -27.55 -31.98 -13.95
C VAL A 3 -26.23 -31.22 -14.15
N LEU A 4 -25.84 -31.01 -15.40
CA LEU A 4 -24.70 -30.17 -15.79
C LEU A 4 -25.26 -28.87 -16.35
N SER A 5 -25.00 -27.77 -15.65
CA SER A 5 -25.31 -26.40 -16.11
C SER A 5 -23.98 -25.69 -16.37
N PRO A 6 -23.71 -25.20 -17.59
CA PRO A 6 -22.48 -24.47 -17.90
C PRO A 6 -22.66 -22.99 -17.57
N VAL A 7 -22.04 -22.53 -16.48
CA VAL A 7 -21.96 -21.10 -16.17
C VAL A 7 -20.86 -20.48 -17.03
N LEU A 8 -21.28 -19.64 -17.99
CA LEU A 8 -20.41 -18.78 -18.80
C LEU A 8 -19.77 -17.71 -17.90
N PHE A 9 -18.47 -17.81 -17.66
CA PHE A 9 -17.68 -16.72 -17.06
C PHE A 9 -17.30 -15.72 -18.16
N ALA A 10 -17.98 -14.58 -18.21
CA ALA A 10 -17.53 -13.43 -18.99
C ALA A 10 -16.31 -12.79 -18.31
N VAL A 11 -15.14 -12.86 -18.94
CA VAL A 11 -13.93 -12.18 -18.49
C VAL A 11 -13.93 -10.76 -19.05
N ALA A 12 -14.32 -9.79 -18.22
CA ALA A 12 -14.13 -8.38 -18.51
C ALA A 12 -12.64 -8.03 -18.34
N VAL A 13 -11.91 -7.91 -19.44
CA VAL A 13 -10.54 -7.37 -19.44
C VAL A 13 -10.64 -5.85 -19.32
N LEU A 14 -10.59 -5.34 -18.10
CA LEU A 14 -10.43 -3.91 -17.85
C LEU A 14 -8.97 -3.53 -18.10
N SER A 15 -8.70 -2.96 -19.26
CA SER A 15 -7.44 -2.29 -19.59
C SER A 15 -7.29 -1.04 -18.72
N VAL A 16 -6.63 -1.18 -17.57
CA VAL A 16 -6.17 -0.05 -16.76
C VAL A 16 -4.92 0.52 -17.42
N SER A 17 -5.00 1.72 -17.94
CA SER A 17 -3.86 2.49 -18.42
C SER A 17 -2.90 2.77 -17.25
N PRO A 18 -1.64 2.30 -17.27
CA PRO A 18 -0.65 2.66 -16.27
C PRO A 18 -0.02 4.00 -16.65
N ALA A 19 -0.80 5.07 -16.61
CA ALA A 19 -0.22 6.41 -16.60
C ALA A 19 0.40 6.58 -15.20
N LEU A 20 1.74 6.56 -15.13
CA LEU A 20 2.64 6.61 -13.95
C LEU A 20 3.43 5.31 -13.67
N ALA A 21 3.91 4.63 -14.71
CA ALA A 21 5.02 3.68 -14.60
C ALA A 21 6.35 4.33 -15.01
N GLN A 22 6.82 5.34 -14.26
CA GLN A 22 8.26 5.58 -14.21
C GLN A 22 8.83 4.59 -13.20
N SER A 23 9.41 3.54 -13.76
CA SER A 23 9.88 2.30 -13.17
C SER A 23 10.93 2.53 -12.07
N ASN A 24 10.45 2.72 -10.85
CA ASN A 24 11.19 2.43 -9.64
C ASN A 24 10.29 1.52 -8.81
N GLU A 25 10.32 0.22 -9.11
CA GLU A 25 9.42 -0.76 -8.50
C GLU A 25 9.88 -1.05 -7.05
N ALA A 26 9.36 -0.31 -6.08
CA ALA A 26 9.65 -0.55 -4.67
C ALA A 26 8.87 -1.78 -4.17
N ARG A 27 9.57 -2.90 -3.93
CA ARG A 27 8.99 -4.10 -3.32
C ARG A 27 8.85 -3.88 -1.80
N ILE A 28 7.60 -3.79 -1.32
CA ILE A 28 7.30 -3.68 0.11
C ILE A 28 6.99 -5.09 0.65
N ALA A 29 7.91 -5.65 1.43
CA ALA A 29 7.69 -6.93 2.09
C ALA A 29 6.68 -6.78 3.23
N PHE A 30 5.68 -7.68 3.27
CA PHE A 30 4.65 -7.74 4.32
C PHE A 30 4.36 -9.16 4.82
N ARG A 31 4.98 -10.18 4.22
CA ARG A 31 4.68 -11.60 4.55
C ARG A 31 5.13 -11.99 5.95
N ASP A 32 6.14 -11.30 6.46
CA ASP A 32 6.72 -11.43 7.79
C ASP A 32 5.94 -10.67 8.88
N LEU A 33 4.97 -9.84 8.48
CA LEU A 33 4.23 -8.98 9.40
C LEU A 33 2.84 -9.56 9.69
N ASP A 34 2.45 -9.50 10.96
CA ASP A 34 1.06 -9.71 11.36
C ASP A 34 0.30 -8.38 11.28
N LEU A 35 -0.38 -8.16 10.15
CA LEU A 35 -1.15 -6.95 9.88
C LEU A 35 -2.42 -6.84 10.72
N SER A 36 -2.84 -7.90 11.43
CA SER A 36 -3.97 -7.85 12.37
C SER A 36 -3.59 -7.13 13.68
N THR A 37 -2.29 -7.06 13.98
CA THR A 37 -1.75 -6.38 15.16
C THR A 37 -1.44 -4.92 14.87
N ALA A 38 -1.50 -4.09 15.91
CA ALA A 38 -1.11 -2.69 15.80
C ALA A 38 0.38 -2.51 15.46
N ALA A 39 1.25 -3.35 16.03
CA ALA A 39 2.69 -3.31 15.77
C ALA A 39 3.03 -3.71 14.34
N GLY A 40 2.47 -4.83 13.84
CA GLY A 40 2.72 -5.28 12.46
C GLY A 40 2.16 -4.31 11.42
N ALA A 41 0.98 -3.73 11.67
CA ALA A 41 0.43 -2.67 10.82
C ALA A 41 1.28 -1.39 10.83
N ALA A 42 1.81 -0.98 11.99
CA ALA A 42 2.70 0.17 12.10
C ALA A 42 4.05 -0.04 11.38
N VAL A 43 4.62 -1.25 11.46
CA VAL A 43 5.84 -1.59 10.71
C VAL A 43 5.58 -1.58 9.21
N PHE A 44 4.43 -2.08 8.76
CA PHE A 44 4.03 -2.00 7.36
C PHE A 44 3.92 -0.54 6.89
N ASP A 45 3.24 0.31 7.67
CA ASP A 45 3.12 1.75 7.38
C ASP A 45 4.51 2.42 7.26
N SER A 46 5.43 2.10 8.16
CA SER A 46 6.81 2.61 8.10
C SER A 46 7.54 2.18 6.83
N ARG A 47 7.39 0.93 6.40
CA ARG A 47 7.98 0.43 5.14
C ARG A 47 7.39 1.14 3.92
N VAL A 48 6.08 1.38 3.92
CA VAL A 48 5.40 2.15 2.87
C VAL A 48 5.95 3.58 2.82
N ASP A 49 6.15 4.21 3.97
CA ASP A 49 6.65 5.59 4.05
C ASP A 49 8.11 5.70 3.59
N GLN A 50 8.96 4.73 3.92
CA GLN A 50 10.33 4.65 3.40
C GLN A 50 10.37 4.47 1.88
N ALA A 51 9.52 3.59 1.34
CA ALA A 51 9.37 3.42 -0.09
C ALA A 51 8.89 4.72 -0.75
N ALA A 52 7.85 5.35 -0.20
CA ALA A 52 7.31 6.62 -0.69
C ALA A 52 8.35 7.74 -0.67
N ALA A 53 9.14 7.88 0.39
CA ALA A 53 10.22 8.86 0.46
C ALA A 53 11.27 8.65 -0.65
N SER A 54 11.56 7.39 -0.99
CA SER A 54 12.48 7.06 -2.07
C SER A 54 11.92 7.35 -3.46
N LEU A 55 10.65 6.98 -3.70
CA LEU A 55 9.96 7.17 -4.97
C LEU A 55 9.63 8.64 -5.24
N CYS A 56 9.16 9.34 -4.22
CA CYS A 56 8.68 10.72 -4.32
C CYS A 56 9.79 11.76 -4.17
N ARG A 57 11.06 11.34 -4.03
CA ARG A 57 12.20 12.23 -3.78
C ARG A 57 12.30 13.37 -4.81
N ASN A 58 12.04 13.06 -6.09
CA ASN A 58 12.09 14.00 -7.21
C ASN A 58 10.72 14.25 -7.84
N PHE A 59 9.63 13.99 -7.11
CA PHE A 59 8.29 14.18 -7.66
C PHE A 59 7.95 15.66 -7.80
N THR A 60 7.61 16.05 -9.03
CA THR A 60 7.11 17.39 -9.37
C THR A 60 5.66 17.27 -9.82
N VAL A 61 4.79 18.15 -9.30
CA VAL A 61 3.38 18.15 -9.70
C VAL A 61 3.28 18.56 -11.17
N PRO A 62 2.55 17.81 -12.03
CA PRO A 62 2.36 18.17 -13.44
C PRO A 62 1.85 19.61 -13.59
N GLY A 63 2.51 20.42 -14.43
CA GLY A 63 2.16 21.83 -14.64
C GLY A 63 2.65 22.79 -13.55
N SER A 64 3.42 22.33 -12.58
CA SER A 64 4.03 23.18 -11.54
C SER A 64 5.54 22.97 -11.47
N ARG A 65 6.29 24.01 -11.07
CA ARG A 65 7.71 23.87 -10.70
C ARG A 65 7.89 23.57 -9.20
N ILE A 66 6.79 23.47 -8.45
CA ILE A 66 6.82 23.19 -7.01
C ILE A 66 7.02 21.68 -6.83
N VAL A 67 8.08 21.33 -6.12
CA VAL A 67 8.29 19.97 -5.61
C VAL A 67 7.36 19.77 -4.42
N ASN A 68 6.30 18.99 -4.61
CA ASN A 68 5.39 18.62 -3.53
C ASN A 68 5.29 17.10 -3.45
N ARG A 69 5.90 16.52 -2.41
CA ARG A 69 5.98 15.07 -2.23
C ARG A 69 4.70 14.45 -1.66
N ARG A 70 3.89 15.23 -0.92
CA ARG A 70 2.66 14.78 -0.27
C ARG A 70 1.69 14.04 -1.20
N PRO A 71 1.31 14.58 -2.38
CA PRO A 71 0.39 13.88 -3.29
C PRO A 71 0.97 12.56 -3.79
N CYS A 72 2.28 12.49 -4.02
CA CYS A 72 2.96 11.27 -4.42
C CYS A 72 2.97 10.25 -3.27
N GLU A 73 3.28 10.66 -2.04
CA GLU A 73 3.28 9.78 -0.87
C GLU A 73 1.89 9.16 -0.63
N VAL A 74 0.84 9.96 -0.76
CA VAL A 74 -0.55 9.48 -0.66
C VAL A 74 -0.88 8.48 -1.77
N ALA A 75 -0.45 8.74 -3.00
CA ALA A 75 -0.65 7.83 -4.13
C ALA A 75 0.08 6.50 -3.93
N VAL A 76 1.34 6.54 -3.47
CA VAL A 76 2.13 5.34 -3.15
C VAL A 76 1.46 4.53 -2.04
N ARG A 77 1.00 5.18 -0.98
CA ARG A 77 0.29 4.49 0.11
C ARG A 77 -1.01 3.85 -0.36
N ALA A 78 -1.80 4.54 -1.19
CA ALA A 78 -3.02 4.00 -1.77
C ALA A 78 -2.72 2.78 -2.66
N GLU A 79 -1.66 2.84 -3.45
CA GLU A 79 -1.24 1.73 -4.30
C GLU A 79 -0.74 0.53 -3.48
N ALA A 80 0.08 0.76 -2.45
CA ALA A 80 0.51 -0.31 -1.54
C ALA A 80 -0.68 -1.04 -0.90
N MET A 81 -1.73 -0.31 -0.54
CA MET A 81 -2.97 -0.91 -0.02
C MET A 81 -3.73 -1.71 -1.09
N ARG A 82 -3.77 -1.22 -2.34
CA ARG A 82 -4.42 -1.94 -3.45
C ARG A 82 -3.71 -3.25 -3.79
N GLN A 83 -2.38 -3.29 -3.67
CA GLN A 83 -1.61 -4.50 -3.98
C GLN A 83 -1.64 -5.56 -2.88
N LEU A 84 -2.09 -5.22 -1.66
CA LEU A 84 -2.33 -6.22 -0.63
C LEU A 84 -3.49 -7.15 -1.04
N PRO A 85 -3.38 -8.48 -0.79
CA PRO A 85 -4.52 -9.38 -0.92
C PRO A 85 -5.70 -8.92 -0.05
N ARG A 86 -6.94 -9.12 -0.53
CA ARG A 86 -8.18 -8.72 0.18
C ARG A 86 -8.19 -9.12 1.66
N GLN A 87 -7.74 -10.33 1.98
CA GLN A 87 -7.67 -10.82 3.37
C GLN A 87 -6.74 -9.95 4.24
N ARG A 88 -5.57 -9.61 3.72
CA ARG A 88 -4.59 -8.74 4.39
C ARG A 88 -5.09 -7.30 4.54
N GLN A 89 -5.84 -6.79 3.56
CA GLN A 89 -6.49 -5.47 3.69
C GLN A 89 -7.49 -5.44 4.84
N VAL A 90 -8.24 -6.52 5.05
CA VAL A 90 -9.20 -6.65 6.16
C VAL A 90 -8.48 -6.75 7.51
N GLU A 91 -7.41 -7.55 7.60
CA GLU A 91 -6.56 -7.63 8.79
C GLU A 91 -5.97 -6.26 9.14
N TYR A 92 -5.37 -5.61 8.15
CA TYR A 92 -4.86 -4.25 8.27
C TYR A 92 -5.96 -3.27 8.66
N ALA A 93 -7.20 -3.39 8.19
CA ALA A 93 -8.28 -2.49 8.59
C ALA A 93 -8.73 -2.70 10.04
N ARG A 94 -8.64 -3.94 10.56
CA ARG A 94 -9.07 -4.30 11.92
C ARG A 94 -8.10 -3.89 13.01
N ALA A 95 -6.81 -3.70 12.71
CA ALA A 95 -5.84 -3.34 13.73
C ALA A 95 -6.25 -2.03 14.48
N PRO A 96 -6.07 -1.93 15.81
CA PRO A 96 -6.53 -0.75 16.55
C PRO A 96 -5.74 0.52 16.16
N ARG A 97 -6.41 1.52 15.56
CA ARG A 97 -5.74 2.72 14.98
C ARG A 97 -4.93 3.53 15.99
N GLY A 98 -5.44 3.71 17.21
CA GLY A 98 -4.71 4.42 18.28
C GLY A 98 -3.45 3.69 18.70
N ALA A 99 -3.52 2.36 18.82
CA ALA A 99 -2.35 1.53 19.15
C ALA A 99 -1.31 1.52 18.02
N ARG A 100 -1.73 1.63 16.75
CA ARG A 100 -0.79 1.80 15.63
C ARG A 100 0.01 3.07 15.80
N GLN A 101 -0.65 4.21 15.99
CA GLN A 101 0.00 5.53 16.13
C GLN A 101 1.07 5.52 17.25
N VAL A 102 0.74 4.94 18.40
CA VAL A 102 1.69 4.79 19.51
C VAL A 102 2.87 3.90 19.12
N ALA A 103 2.62 2.77 18.43
CA ALA A 103 3.69 1.88 17.97
C ALA A 103 4.63 2.53 16.95
N GLN A 104 4.12 3.39 16.05
CA GLN A 104 4.96 4.11 15.07
C GLN A 104 5.88 5.11 15.79
N VAL A 105 5.34 5.84 16.77
CA VAL A 105 6.10 6.82 17.55
C VAL A 105 7.20 6.12 18.36
N VAL A 106 6.87 5.03 19.06
CA VAL A 106 7.85 4.23 19.80
C VAL A 106 8.92 3.64 18.86
N GLY A 107 8.51 3.13 17.70
CA GLY A 107 9.43 2.61 16.68
C GLY A 107 10.35 3.68 16.10
N LEU A 108 9.91 4.93 16.02
CA LEU A 108 10.73 6.06 15.58
C LEU A 108 11.87 6.35 16.56
N PHE A 109 11.58 6.29 17.86
CA PHE A 109 12.57 6.50 18.92
C PHE A 109 13.51 5.30 19.12
N ALA A 110 13.03 4.08 18.89
CA ALA A 110 13.84 2.87 19.03
C ALA A 110 14.89 2.69 17.91
N ASN A 111 14.79 3.46 16.83
CA ASN A 111 15.68 3.38 15.67
C ASN A 111 16.48 4.69 15.45
N SER A 112 16.55 5.53 16.49
CA SER A 112 17.33 6.78 16.54
C SER A 112 18.64 6.61 17.33
#